data_AF-A0A0R3ACE3-F1
#
_entry.id   AF-A0A0R3ACE3-F1
#
_cell.length_a   1.000
_cell.length_b   1.000
_cell.length_c   1.000
_cell.angle_alpha   90.00
_cell.angle_beta   90.00
_cell.angle_gamma   90.00
#
_symmetry.space_group_name_H-M   'P 1'
#
loop_
_entity.id
_entity.type
_entity.pdbx_description
1 polymer ?
#
loop_
_entity_poly.entity_id
_entity_poly.type
_entity_poly.pdbx_seq_one_letter_code
_entity_poly.pdbx_strand_id
1 'polypeptide(L)' 'MGHVDIEDLPLCPELRVKISEWDGEYQSTFNNDYPPDSCFATPEAELRHKAEGEELAKSMQQELGSSYMVEYCP' A
#
# COMPACT_ATOMS: atom_id res chain seq x y z
N MET A 1 2.23 -14.69 13.59
CA MET A 1 2.59 -13.31 13.17
C MET A 1 1.49 -12.40 13.69
N GLY A 2 1.85 -11.30 14.36
CA GLY A 2 0.89 -10.30 14.80
C GLY A 2 0.51 -9.38 13.64
N HIS A 3 -0.72 -8.89 13.64
CA HIS A 3 -1.13 -7.77 12.80
C HIS A 3 -0.52 -6.49 13.37
N VAL A 4 0.04 -5.65 12.51
CA VAL A 4 0.45 -4.30 12.88
C VAL A 4 -0.29 -3.37 11.93
N ASP A 5 -1.19 -2.56 12.48
CA ASP A 5 -1.88 -1.54 11.72
C ASP A 5 -0.90 -0.39 11.42
N ILE A 6 -1.06 0.22 10.24
CA ILE A 6 -0.27 1.41 9.87
C ILE A 6 -0.49 2.57 10.86
N GLU A 7 -1.64 2.59 11.51
CA GLU A 7 -1.98 3.56 12.55
C GLU A 7 -1.11 3.43 13.82
N ASP A 8 -0.59 2.23 14.10
CA ASP A 8 0.30 1.94 15.24
C ASP A 8 1.77 2.27 14.93
N LEU A 9 2.13 2.46 13.66
CA LEU A 9 3.50 2.78 13.25
C LEU A 9 3.83 4.25 13.49
N PRO A 10 5.04 4.62 13.92
CA PRO A 10 5.44 6.02 14.13
C PRO A 10 5.70 6.76 12.81
N LEU A 11 4.70 6.82 11.93
CA LEU A 11 4.69 7.50 10.64
C LEU A 11 3.94 8.82 10.74
N CYS A 12 4.33 9.79 9.92
CA CYS A 12 3.63 11.05 9.75
C CYS A 12 2.19 10.84 9.25
N PRO A 13 1.23 11.65 9.71
CA PRO A 13 -0.17 11.52 9.30
C PRO A 13 -0.37 11.65 7.79
N GLU A 14 0.41 12.49 7.11
CA GLU A 14 0.36 12.64 5.65
C GLU A 14 0.74 11.34 4.92
N LEU A 15 1.79 10.65 5.38
CA LEU A 15 2.22 9.38 4.77
C LEU A 15 1.18 8.28 5.03
N ARG A 16 0.60 8.23 6.24
CA ARG A 16 -0.48 7.28 6.56
C ARG A 16 -1.69 7.46 5.65
N VAL A 17 -2.13 8.70 5.43
CA VAL A 17 -3.25 9.01 4.53
C VAL A 17 -2.95 8.52 3.12
N LYS A 18 -1.75 8.80 2.58
CA LYS A 18 -1.37 8.31 1.25
C LYS A 18 -1.38 6.79 1.15
N ILE A 19 -0.92 6.08 2.18
CA ILE A 19 -0.95 4.61 2.17
C ILE A 19 -2.39 4.09 2.26
N SER A 20 -3.26 4.72 3.06
CA SER A 20 -4.69 4.37 3.10
C SER A 20 -5.39 4.63 1.77
N GLU A 21 -5.07 5.72 1.08
CA GLU A 21 -5.61 6.01 -0.25
C GLU A 21 -5.13 4.99 -1.29
N TRP A 22 -3.83 4.68 -1.26
CA TRP A 22 -3.23 3.65 -2.09
C TRP A 22 -3.88 2.27 -1.83
N ASP A 23 -3.95 1.79 -0.59
CA ASP A 23 -4.62 0.53 -0.26
C ASP A 23 -6.10 0.55 -0.68
N GLY A 24 -6.80 1.65 -0.46
CA GLY A 24 -8.19 1.83 -0.88
C GLY A 24 -8.39 1.68 -2.40
N GLU A 25 -7.43 2.13 -3.21
CA GLU A 25 -7.45 1.91 -4.66
C GLU A 25 -7.33 0.42 -4.99
N TYR A 26 -6.42 -0.31 -4.33
CA TYR A 26 -6.27 -1.75 -4.51
C TYR A 26 -7.53 -2.50 -4.09
N GLN A 27 -8.07 -2.21 -2.90
CA GLN A 27 -9.30 -2.81 -2.39
C GLN A 27 -10.50 -2.51 -3.30
N SER A 28 -10.51 -1.36 -3.99
CA SER A 28 -11.56 -1.01 -4.95
C SER A 28 -11.52 -1.89 -6.21
N THR A 29 -10.39 -2.55 -6.51
CA THR A 29 -10.31 -3.55 -7.58
C THR A 29 -10.97 -4.89 -7.21
N PHE A 30 -11.30 -5.08 -5.92
CA PHE A 30 -11.91 -6.31 -5.44
C PHE A 30 -13.32 -6.49 -6.01
N ASN A 31 -13.51 -7.58 -6.74
CA ASN A 31 -14.80 -7.96 -7.28
C ASN A 31 -15.53 -8.89 -6.28
N ASN A 32 -16.57 -8.37 -5.63
CA ASN A 32 -17.35 -9.14 -4.66
C ASN A 32 -18.19 -10.26 -5.31
N ASP A 33 -18.59 -10.09 -6.57
CA ASP A 33 -19.43 -11.04 -7.32
C ASP A 33 -18.61 -12.25 -7.77
N TYR A 34 -17.42 -12.00 -8.32
CA TYR A 34 -16.48 -13.04 -8.71
C TYR A 34 -15.04 -12.63 -8.34
N PRO A 35 -14.57 -13.01 -7.14
CA PRO A 35 -13.25 -12.65 -6.62
C PRO A 35 -12.07 -12.92 -7.56
N PRO A 36 -12.07 -13.99 -8.39
CA PRO A 36 -10.98 -14.22 -9.34
C PRO A 36 -10.85 -13.16 -10.44
N ASP A 37 -11.90 -12.38 -10.73
CA ASP A 37 -11.86 -11.26 -11.66
C ASP A 37 -11.46 -9.93 -10.98
N SER A 38 -10.98 -9.98 -9.72
CA SER A 38 -10.42 -8.81 -9.05
C SER A 38 -9.13 -8.39 -9.74
N CYS A 39 -9.20 -7.33 -10.52
CA CYS A 39 -8.10 -6.82 -11.33
C CYS A 39 -8.24 -5.31 -11.46
N PHE A 40 -7.11 -4.64 -11.66
CA PHE A 40 -7.12 -3.26 -12.10
C PHE A 40 -7.82 -3.13 -13.46
N ALA A 41 -8.55 -2.02 -13.65
CA ALA A 41 -9.27 -1.75 -14.88
C ALA A 41 -8.35 -1.69 -16.12
N THR A 42 -7.09 -1.29 -15.93
CA THR A 42 -6.08 -1.24 -16.98
C THR A 42 -4.70 -1.62 -16.44
N PRO A 43 -3.81 -2.16 -17.30
CA PRO A 43 -2.42 -2.42 -16.91
C PRO A 43 -1.65 -1.14 -16.54
N GLU A 44 -2.02 0.01 -17.12
CA GLU A 44 -1.44 1.31 -16.75
C GLU A 44 -1.83 1.71 -15.32
N ALA A 45 -3.06 1.42 -14.87
CA ALA A 45 -3.47 1.65 -13.50
C ALA A 45 -2.66 0.77 -12.53
N GLU A 46 -2.50 -0.51 -12.84
CA GLU A 46 -1.68 -1.42 -12.04
C GLU A 46 -0.22 -0.95 -11.95
N LEU A 47 0.39 -0.52 -13.06
CA LEU A 47 1.77 -0.04 -13.07
C LEU A 47 1.95 1.25 -12.27
N ARG A 48 1.02 2.19 -12.37
CA ARG A 48 1.05 3.42 -11.57
C ARG A 48 0.92 3.10 -10.09
N HIS A 49 -0.04 2.24 -9.75
CA HIS A 49 -0.25 1.78 -8.38
C HIS A 49 1.00 1.10 -7.81
N LYS A 50 1.67 0.23 -8.59
CA LYS A 50 2.92 -0.41 -8.18
C LYS A 50 4.04 0.60 -7.94
N ALA A 51 4.20 1.57 -8.84
CA ALA A 51 5.19 2.62 -8.69
C ALA A 51 4.93 3.48 -7.44
N GLU A 52 3.67 3.83 -7.19
CA GLU A 52 3.26 4.56 -5.97
C GLU A 52 3.56 3.73 -4.71
N GLY A 53 3.24 2.44 -4.71
CA GLY A 53 3.55 1.53 -3.60
C GLY A 53 5.05 1.44 -3.29
N GLU A 54 5.90 1.40 -4.32
CA GLU A 54 7.37 1.44 -4.15
C GLU A 54 7.85 2.75 -3.52
N GLU A 55 7.30 3.90 -3.93
CA GLU A 55 7.65 5.21 -3.37
C GLU A 55 7.18 5.35 -1.92
N LEU A 56 5.98 4.84 -1.60
CA LEU A 56 5.47 4.80 -0.24
C LEU A 56 6.33 3.93 0.67
N ALA A 57 6.72 2.74 0.20
CA ALA A 57 7.60 1.85 0.97
C ALA A 57 8.96 2.50 1.28
N LYS A 58 9.56 3.21 0.32
CA LYS A 58 10.79 3.98 0.55
C LYS A 58 10.59 5.08 1.59
N SER A 59 9.48 5.80 1.50
CA SER A 59 9.12 6.86 2.46
C SER A 59 8.91 6.30 3.86
N MET A 60 8.21 5.18 3.99
CA MET A 60 8.04 4.47 5.27
C MET A 60 9.39 4.01 5.83
N GLN A 61 10.26 3.43 5.01
CA GLN A 61 11.58 2.98 5.45
C GLN A 61 12.44 4.15 5.96
N GLN A 62 12.32 5.33 5.36
CA GLN A 62 13.00 6.54 5.81
C GLN A 62 12.49 7.03 7.17
N GLU A 63 11.18 7.04 7.39
CA GLU A 63 10.60 7.50 8.66
C GLU A 63 10.77 6.51 9.80
N LEU A 64 10.55 5.22 9.51
CA LEU A 64 10.70 4.16 10.50
C LEU A 64 12.17 3.86 10.83
N GLY A 65 13.09 4.27 9.95
CA GLY A 65 14.51 4.09 10.09
C GLY A 65 14.87 2.62 10.33
N SER A 66 15.91 2.37 11.13
CA SER A 66 16.41 1.02 11.40
C SER A 66 15.54 0.21 12.37
N SER A 67 14.49 0.80 12.94
CA SER A 67 13.59 0.11 13.88
C SER A 67 12.65 -0.86 13.17
N TYR A 68 12.42 -0.66 11.87
CA TYR A 68 11.57 -1.50 11.05
C TYR A 68 12.25 -1.77 9.70
N MET A 69 11.92 -2.91 9.11
CA MET A 69 12.28 -3.25 7.74
C MET A 69 11.00 -3.24 6.91
N VAL A 70 10.95 -2.36 5.92
CA VAL A 70 9.83 -2.23 5.01
C VAL A 70 10.19 -2.93 3.71
N GLU A 71 9.45 -3.98 3.38
CA GLU A 71 9.58 -4.72 2.13
C GLU A 71 8.30 -4.54 1.32
N TYR A 72 8.45 -4.12 0.06
CA TYR A 72 7.34 -4.02 -0.89
C TYR A 72 7.36 -5.20 -1.85
N CYS A 73 6.24 -5.92 -1.90
CA CYS A 73 6.04 -7.08 -2.77
C CYS A 73 4.89 -6.79 -3.75
N PRO A 74 5.19 -6.52 -5.04
CA PRO A 74 4.18 -6.25 -6.07
C PRO A 74 3.49 -7.51 -6.61
#